data_AF-A0AAN6FVQ9-F1
#
_entry.id   AF-A0AAN6FVQ9-F1
#
_cell.length_a   1.000
_cell.length_b   1.000
_cell.length_c   1.000
_cell.angle_alpha   90.00
_cell.angle_beta   90.00
_cell.angle_gamma   90.00
#
_symmetry.space_group_name_H-M   'P 1'
#
loop_
_entity.id
_entity.type
_entity.pdbx_description
1 polymer ?
#
loop_
_entity_poly.entity_id
_entity_poly.type
_entity_poly.pdbx_seq_one_letter_code
_entity_poly.pdbx_strand_id
1 'polypeptide(L)'
;MALRLPGRSGRTILRATYKPPTLRIRQARPATTSSLPKATPTPRRRSITVVNDTGQVPWKTLSLGEKAARTTQQSFNLGLILLGVGLTGTVAYVLYLEVFSSTSKVAVFNRAADRVRKDPQCLALLAGTERLHTNREITAYGEPSWSRWARNRTVASRNETDRAGVEHIHMHFYVEGPVAKGTVNLHMTRLPGQKEYEYRVLALDVPGKQRVFLENKDGERLDQRKQGKMFGVRWN
;
A
#
# COMPACT_ATOMS: atom_id res chain seq x y z
N MET A 1 21.14 -56.81 -31.02
CA MET A 1 20.17 -56.62 -29.92
C MET A 1 19.36 -55.37 -30.24
N ALA A 2 18.08 -55.57 -30.56
CA ALA A 2 17.20 -54.55 -31.16
C ALA A 2 16.29 -53.90 -30.12
N LEU A 3 15.75 -52.73 -30.48
CA LEU A 3 14.57 -52.04 -29.93
C LEU A 3 14.80 -51.37 -28.55
N ARG A 4 14.21 -50.22 -28.20
CA ARG A 4 13.04 -49.49 -28.70
C ARG A 4 13.06 -48.09 -28.06
N LEU A 5 12.84 -47.03 -28.83
CA LEU A 5 12.51 -45.70 -28.31
C LEU A 5 11.01 -45.65 -27.95
N PRO A 6 10.60 -45.14 -26.77
CA PRO A 6 9.18 -44.95 -26.50
C PRO A 6 8.69 -43.56 -26.92
N GLY A 7 7.77 -43.56 -27.89
CA GLY A 7 6.42 -43.00 -27.75
C GLY A 7 6.27 -41.49 -27.50
N ARG A 8 6.21 -40.71 -28.58
CA ARG A 8 5.72 -39.33 -28.59
C ARG A 8 4.19 -39.32 -28.47
N SER A 9 3.67 -39.08 -27.28
CA SER A 9 2.22 -38.99 -27.01
C SER A 9 1.63 -37.71 -27.60
N GLY A 10 0.80 -37.86 -28.63
CA GLY A 10 0.04 -36.76 -29.25
C GLY A 10 -1.02 -36.22 -28.30
N ARG A 11 -1.01 -34.90 -28.06
CA ARG A 11 -2.07 -34.17 -27.36
C ARG A 11 -3.22 -33.90 -28.33
N THR A 12 -4.32 -34.61 -28.16
CA THR A 12 -5.59 -34.35 -28.85
C THR A 12 -6.22 -33.07 -28.30
N ILE A 13 -6.24 -32.01 -29.11
CA ILE A 13 -6.94 -30.76 -28.78
C ILE A 13 -8.41 -30.93 -29.16
N LEU A 14 -9.28 -31.11 -28.16
CA LEU A 14 -10.73 -31.10 -28.35
C LEU A 14 -11.18 -29.64 -28.58
N ARG A 15 -11.55 -29.32 -29.82
CA ARG A 15 -12.19 -28.05 -30.18
C ARG A 15 -13.65 -28.08 -29.74
N ALA A 16 -14.00 -27.26 -28.75
CA ALA A 16 -15.39 -27.01 -28.38
C ALA A 16 -16.09 -26.20 -29.50
N THR A 17 -17.04 -26.83 -30.19
CA THR A 17 -17.90 -26.14 -31.16
C THR A 17 -19.01 -25.38 -30.43
N TYR A 18 -18.92 -24.06 -30.41
CA TYR A 18 -19.96 -23.16 -29.89
C TYR A 18 -21.10 -23.08 -30.91
N LYS A 19 -22.30 -23.55 -30.53
CA LYS A 19 -23.53 -23.38 -31.32
C LYS A 19 -24.27 -22.13 -30.82
N PRO A 20 -24.53 -21.11 -31.66
CA PRO A 20 -25.27 -19.93 -31.23
C PRO A 20 -26.76 -20.27 -30.98
N PRO A 21 -27.42 -19.60 -30.03
CA PRO A 21 -28.83 -19.81 -29.75
C PRO A 21 -29.70 -19.26 -30.90
N THR A 22 -30.48 -20.14 -31.54
CA THR A 22 -31.51 -19.75 -32.51
C THR A 22 -32.66 -19.04 -31.78
N LEU A 23 -32.77 -17.72 -31.95
CA LEU A 23 -33.93 -16.95 -31.49
C LEU A 23 -35.13 -17.26 -32.38
N ARG A 24 -36.05 -18.08 -31.87
CA ARG A 24 -37.33 -18.37 -32.52
C ARG A 24 -38.28 -17.18 -32.31
N ILE A 25 -38.36 -16.29 -33.29
CA ILE A 25 -39.36 -15.21 -33.31
C ILE A 25 -40.74 -15.86 -33.54
N ARG A 26 -41.54 -15.96 -32.48
CA ARG A 26 -42.98 -16.27 -32.59
C ARG A 26 -43.67 -15.07 -33.21
N GLN A 27 -43.95 -15.13 -34.50
CA GLN A 27 -44.89 -14.21 -35.14
C GLN A 27 -46.30 -14.51 -34.59
N ALA A 28 -46.82 -13.62 -33.76
CA ALA A 28 -48.22 -13.65 -33.36
C ALA A 28 -49.07 -13.14 -34.53
N ARG A 29 -49.95 -14.01 -35.06
CA ARG A 29 -50.98 -13.62 -36.04
C ARG A 29 -52.08 -12.82 -35.31
N PRO A 30 -52.46 -11.61 -35.76
CA PRO A 30 -53.68 -11.00 -35.25
C PRO A 30 -54.89 -11.70 -35.88
N ALA A 31 -55.73 -12.30 -35.05
CA ALA A 31 -57.05 -12.77 -35.46
C ALA A 31 -58.00 -11.57 -35.53
N THR A 32 -58.38 -11.15 -36.73
CA THR A 32 -59.46 -10.18 -36.96
C THR A 32 -60.79 -10.90 -36.87
N THR A 33 -61.46 -10.80 -35.72
CA THR A 33 -62.91 -11.05 -35.62
C THR A 33 -63.59 -9.75 -35.25
N SER A 34 -64.37 -9.23 -36.19
CA SER A 34 -65.18 -8.03 -36.06
C SER A 34 -66.37 -8.29 -35.13
N SER A 35 -66.33 -7.73 -33.92
CA SER A 35 -67.50 -7.49 -33.09
C SER A 35 -67.26 -6.25 -32.22
N LEU A 36 -68.25 -5.34 -32.20
CA LEU A 36 -68.22 -4.08 -31.45
C LEU A 36 -67.91 -4.28 -29.94
N PRO A 37 -67.29 -3.29 -29.28
CA PRO A 37 -66.68 -3.47 -27.97
C PRO A 37 -67.74 -3.45 -26.88
N LYS A 38 -68.00 -4.61 -26.27
CA LYS A 38 -68.55 -4.65 -24.91
C LYS A 38 -67.39 -4.36 -23.97
N ALA A 39 -67.47 -3.27 -23.21
CA ALA A 39 -66.41 -2.80 -22.32
C ALA A 39 -65.86 -3.93 -21.43
N THR A 40 -64.72 -4.49 -21.82
CA THR A 40 -63.95 -5.42 -21.00
C THR A 40 -63.34 -4.59 -19.87
N PRO A 41 -63.49 -4.97 -18.58
CA PRO A 41 -62.77 -4.30 -17.53
C PRO A 41 -61.27 -4.42 -17.83
N THR A 42 -60.61 -3.29 -18.02
CA THR A 42 -59.16 -3.19 -18.23
C THR A 42 -58.48 -4.02 -17.14
N PRO A 43 -57.50 -4.89 -17.46
CA PRO A 43 -56.84 -5.70 -16.44
C PRO A 43 -56.24 -4.77 -15.39
N ARG A 44 -56.74 -4.88 -14.15
CA ARG A 44 -56.34 -4.03 -13.03
C ARG A 44 -54.83 -4.19 -12.84
N ARG A 45 -54.07 -3.13 -13.15
CA ARG A 45 -52.62 -3.11 -13.03
C ARG A 45 -52.20 -3.52 -11.61
N ARG A 46 -51.26 -4.46 -11.48
CA ARG A 46 -50.69 -4.87 -10.20
C ARG A 46 -49.97 -3.68 -9.57
N SER A 47 -50.24 -3.42 -8.28
CA SER A 47 -49.57 -2.35 -7.56
C SER A 47 -48.07 -2.62 -7.45
N ILE A 48 -47.27 -1.59 -7.68
CA ILE A 48 -45.81 -1.70 -7.55
C ILE A 48 -45.42 -1.62 -6.08
N THR A 49 -44.68 -2.63 -5.64
CA THR A 49 -44.09 -2.73 -4.30
C THR A 49 -42.58 -2.77 -4.42
N VAL A 50 -41.87 -2.52 -3.31
CA VAL A 50 -40.40 -2.46 -3.23
C VAL A 50 -39.70 -3.71 -3.81
N VAL A 51 -40.38 -4.86 -3.83
CA VAL A 51 -39.84 -6.15 -4.29
C VAL A 51 -40.27 -6.51 -5.73
N ASN A 52 -41.32 -5.89 -6.28
CA ASN A 52 -41.98 -6.32 -7.52
C ASN A 52 -41.86 -5.29 -8.66
N ASP A 53 -40.97 -4.31 -8.53
CA ASP A 53 -40.77 -3.30 -9.57
C ASP A 53 -39.83 -3.79 -10.67
N THR A 54 -40.34 -3.81 -11.90
CA THR A 54 -39.60 -4.23 -13.11
C THR A 54 -39.13 -3.05 -13.96
N GLY A 55 -39.42 -1.81 -13.56
CA GLY A 55 -38.99 -0.59 -14.27
C GLY A 55 -39.77 -0.26 -15.55
N GLN A 56 -40.62 -1.16 -16.05
CA GLN A 56 -41.34 -1.02 -17.33
C GLN A 56 -42.48 0.02 -17.31
N VAL A 57 -42.99 0.38 -16.13
CA VAL A 57 -44.09 1.35 -16.01
C VAL A 57 -43.55 2.80 -15.96
N PRO A 58 -44.08 3.73 -16.79
CA PRO A 58 -43.66 5.14 -16.79
C PRO A 58 -43.91 5.84 -15.46
N TRP A 59 -42.99 6.72 -15.04
CA TRP A 59 -43.05 7.44 -13.76
C TRP A 59 -44.33 8.27 -13.55
N LYS A 60 -44.87 8.83 -14.64
CA LYS A 60 -46.05 9.71 -14.62
C LYS A 60 -47.34 8.97 -14.24
N THR A 61 -47.40 7.65 -14.39
CA THR A 61 -48.59 6.83 -14.12
C THR A 61 -48.54 6.10 -12.78
N LEU A 62 -47.50 6.34 -11.97
CA LEU A 62 -47.34 5.75 -10.64
C LEU A 62 -48.08 6.56 -9.57
N SER A 63 -48.70 5.85 -8.62
CA SER A 63 -49.24 6.48 -7.41
C SER A 63 -48.11 6.98 -6.51
N LEU A 64 -48.41 7.89 -5.57
CA LEU A 64 -47.44 8.41 -4.59
C LEU A 64 -46.71 7.30 -3.81
N GLY A 65 -47.43 6.25 -3.41
CA GLY A 65 -46.84 5.08 -2.72
C GLY A 65 -45.97 4.20 -3.61
N GLU A 66 -46.33 4.05 -4.90
CA GLU A 66 -45.53 3.29 -5.86
C GLU A 66 -44.24 4.02 -6.26
N LYS A 67 -44.30 5.36 -6.36
CA LYS A 67 -43.10 6.20 -6.53
C LYS A 67 -42.16 6.06 -5.35
N ALA A 68 -42.70 6.13 -4.13
CA ALA A 68 -41.92 5.90 -2.93
C ALA A 68 -41.26 4.51 -2.96
N ALA A 69 -42.01 3.46 -3.28
CA ALA A 69 -41.48 2.10 -3.35
C ALA A 69 -40.35 1.92 -4.38
N ARG A 70 -40.50 2.49 -5.58
CA ARG A 70 -39.46 2.49 -6.63
C ARG A 70 -38.21 3.26 -6.18
N THR A 71 -38.40 4.45 -5.59
CA THR A 71 -37.30 5.25 -5.04
C THR A 71 -36.59 4.48 -3.93
N THR A 72 -37.30 3.85 -3.00
CA THR A 72 -36.70 3.08 -1.90
C THR A 72 -35.81 1.95 -2.41
N GLN A 73 -36.24 1.21 -3.45
CA GLN A 73 -35.44 0.14 -4.03
C GLN A 73 -34.16 0.68 -4.70
N GLN A 74 -34.26 1.79 -5.43
CA GLN A 74 -33.11 2.44 -6.07
C GLN A 74 -32.14 3.03 -5.03
N SER A 75 -32.68 3.65 -3.97
CA SER A 75 -31.91 4.24 -2.87
C SER A 75 -31.23 3.18 -2.00
N PHE A 76 -31.83 2.00 -1.81
CA PHE A 76 -31.23 0.93 -1.03
C PHE A 76 -29.97 0.36 -1.71
N ASN A 77 -30.05 0.07 -3.01
CA ASN A 77 -28.90 -0.39 -3.79
C ASN A 77 -27.77 0.66 -3.83
N LEU A 78 -28.13 1.93 -4.02
CA LEU A 78 -27.17 3.03 -3.95
C LEU A 78 -26.55 3.15 -2.55
N GLY A 79 -27.35 2.99 -1.50
CA GLY A 79 -26.88 3.01 -0.11
C GLY A 79 -25.86 1.92 0.18
N LEU A 80 -26.09 0.68 -0.30
CA LEU A 80 -25.13 -0.41 -0.18
C LEU A 80 -23.82 -0.12 -0.93
N ILE A 81 -23.90 0.46 -2.14
CA ILE A 81 -22.71 0.87 -2.89
C ILE A 81 -21.92 1.95 -2.13
N LEU A 82 -22.60 2.98 -1.63
CA LEU A 82 -21.97 4.06 -0.87
C LEU A 82 -21.35 3.56 0.43
N LEU A 83 -22.01 2.62 1.12
CA LEU A 83 -21.46 1.97 2.31
C LEU A 83 -20.19 1.17 1.98
N GLY A 84 -20.21 0.39 0.91
CA GLY A 84 -19.03 -0.36 0.45
C GLY A 84 -17.86 0.56 0.06
N VAL A 85 -18.15 1.66 -0.65
CA VAL A 85 -17.16 2.69 -0.99
C VAL A 85 -16.61 3.37 0.26
N GLY A 86 -17.46 3.70 1.23
CA GLY A 86 -17.05 4.28 2.51
C GLY A 86 -16.08 3.37 3.27
N LEU A 87 -16.46 2.10 3.46
CA LEU A 87 -15.61 1.11 4.14
C LEU A 87 -14.27 0.90 3.42
N THR A 88 -14.29 0.75 2.10
CA THR A 88 -13.08 0.58 1.30
C THR A 88 -12.18 1.82 1.36
N GLY A 89 -12.79 3.01 1.29
CA GLY A 89 -12.09 4.29 1.41
C GLY A 89 -11.45 4.45 2.79
N THR A 90 -12.12 4.07 3.86
CA THR A 90 -11.55 4.10 5.22
C THR A 90 -10.32 3.21 5.35
N VAL A 91 -10.38 1.96 4.87
CA VAL A 91 -9.23 1.05 4.91
C VAL A 91 -8.07 1.60 4.06
N ALA A 92 -8.37 2.08 2.85
CA ALA A 92 -7.37 2.69 1.98
C ALA A 92 -6.72 3.92 2.63
N TYR A 93 -7.49 4.75 3.33
CA TYR A 93 -7.01 5.92 4.04
C TYR A 93 -6.05 5.55 5.18
N VAL A 94 -6.42 4.57 6.02
CA VAL A 94 -5.55 4.10 7.11
C VAL A 94 -4.24 3.53 6.57
N LEU A 95 -4.31 2.70 5.51
CA LEU A 95 -3.10 2.19 4.85
C LEU A 95 -2.23 3.31 4.28
N TYR A 96 -2.83 4.38 3.75
CA TYR A 96 -2.10 5.54 3.27
C TYR A 96 -1.36 6.27 4.37
N LEU A 97 -2.00 6.48 5.53
CA LEU A 97 -1.37 7.13 6.67
C LEU A 97 -0.25 6.29 7.31
N GLU A 98 -0.41 4.97 7.38
CA GLU A 98 0.57 4.09 8.03
C GLU A 98 1.73 3.71 7.11
N VAL A 99 1.44 3.30 5.87
CA VAL A 99 2.45 2.72 4.97
C VAL A 99 3.12 3.78 4.11
N PHE A 100 2.32 4.65 3.51
CA PHE A 100 2.80 5.64 2.54
C PHE A 100 3.19 6.98 3.17
N SER A 101 2.99 7.16 4.48
CA SER A 101 3.50 8.35 5.15
C SER A 101 5.03 8.39 5.09
N SER A 102 5.56 9.58 4.86
CA SER A 102 7.00 9.87 4.90
C SER A 102 7.64 9.58 6.26
N THR A 103 6.79 9.47 7.28
CA THR A 103 7.11 9.17 8.68
C THR A 103 7.08 7.68 9.00
N SER A 104 6.69 6.81 8.06
CA SER A 104 6.62 5.36 8.31
C SER A 104 8.01 4.76 8.56
N LYS A 105 8.07 3.69 9.36
CA LYS A 105 9.32 2.98 9.70
C LYS A 105 10.08 2.54 8.44
N VAL A 106 9.34 2.08 7.43
CA VAL A 106 9.91 1.62 6.15
C VAL A 106 10.44 2.79 5.33
N ALA A 107 9.72 3.93 5.31
CA ALA A 107 10.19 5.13 4.63
C ALA A 107 11.48 5.68 5.26
N VAL A 108 11.57 5.71 6.59
CA VAL A 108 12.76 6.12 7.33
C VAL A 108 13.94 5.18 7.03
N PHE A 109 13.71 3.87 7.08
CA PHE A 109 14.72 2.87 6.75
C PHE A 109 15.28 3.04 5.32
N ASN A 110 14.40 3.14 4.32
CA ASN A 110 14.81 3.29 2.92
C ASN A 110 15.60 4.58 2.70
N ARG A 111 15.16 5.70 3.28
CA ARG A 111 15.87 6.98 3.21
C ARG A 111 17.25 6.93 3.86
N ALA A 112 17.35 6.32 5.04
CA ALA A 112 18.62 6.16 5.75
C ALA A 112 19.57 5.24 4.97
N ALA A 113 19.09 4.10 4.47
CA ALA A 113 19.87 3.18 3.64
C ALA A 113 20.36 3.85 2.35
N ASP A 114 19.51 4.64 1.69
CA ASP A 114 19.89 5.37 0.48
C ASP A 114 20.91 6.48 0.75
N ARG A 115 20.87 7.12 1.93
CA ARG A 115 21.94 8.05 2.35
C ARG A 115 23.26 7.33 2.55
N VAL A 116 23.26 6.21 3.27
CA VAL A 116 24.46 5.39 3.49
C VAL A 116 25.04 4.89 2.16
N ARG A 117 24.19 4.53 1.20
CA ARG A 117 24.63 4.12 -0.15
C ARG A 117 25.21 5.24 -1.00
N LYS A 118 24.83 6.50 -0.75
CA LYS A 118 25.31 7.67 -1.52
C LYS A 118 26.56 8.29 -0.93
N ASP A 119 26.80 8.07 0.35
CA ASP A 119 27.95 8.64 1.05
C ASP A 119 29.25 7.94 0.63
N PRO A 120 30.26 8.70 0.13
CA PRO A 120 31.50 8.13 -0.39
C PRO A 120 32.34 7.47 0.70
N GLN A 121 32.28 7.95 1.95
CA GLN A 121 33.03 7.33 3.06
C GLN A 121 32.43 5.96 3.39
N CYS A 122 31.11 5.88 3.49
CA CYS A 122 30.41 4.61 3.72
C CYS A 122 30.64 3.60 2.59
N LEU A 123 30.57 4.06 1.34
CA LEU A 123 30.88 3.25 0.16
C LEU A 123 32.31 2.69 0.23
N ALA A 124 33.30 3.54 0.51
CA ALA A 124 34.69 3.11 0.62
C ALA A 124 34.90 2.05 1.72
N LEU A 125 34.20 2.18 2.85
CA LEU A 125 34.33 1.22 3.96
C LEU A 125 33.66 -0.12 3.68
N LEU A 126 32.51 -0.13 2.99
CA LEU A 126 31.67 -1.31 2.76
C LEU A 126 32.02 -2.05 1.46
N ALA A 127 32.36 -1.30 0.40
CA ALA A 127 32.63 -1.83 -0.93
C ALA A 127 34.11 -1.79 -1.32
N GLY A 128 34.93 -0.95 -0.67
CA GLY A 128 36.33 -0.74 -1.01
C GLY A 128 36.55 0.51 -1.87
N THR A 129 37.81 0.85 -2.13
CA THR A 129 38.22 2.04 -2.92
C THR A 129 38.73 1.70 -4.32
N GLU A 130 38.81 0.42 -4.66
CA GLU A 130 39.60 -0.06 -5.80
C GLU A 130 38.79 -0.24 -7.09
N ARG A 131 37.44 -0.22 -7.03
CA ARG A 131 36.59 -0.31 -8.23
C ARG A 131 35.56 0.81 -8.28
N LEU A 132 35.02 1.05 -9.47
CA LEU A 132 33.84 1.89 -9.68
C LEU A 132 32.62 1.21 -9.01
N HIS A 133 32.51 1.38 -7.69
CA HIS A 133 31.45 0.75 -6.92
C HIS A 133 30.12 1.42 -7.21
N THR A 134 29.12 0.60 -7.50
CA THR A 134 27.74 1.06 -7.72
C THR A 134 26.92 0.85 -6.44
N ASN A 135 26.05 1.79 -6.10
CA ASN A 135 25.14 1.74 -4.93
C ASN A 135 24.33 0.42 -4.78
N ARG A 136 24.22 -0.38 -5.85
CA ARG A 136 23.52 -1.67 -5.88
C ARG A 136 24.26 -2.81 -5.16
N GLU A 137 25.57 -2.67 -4.92
CA GLU A 137 26.37 -3.69 -4.23
C GLU A 137 26.13 -3.71 -2.71
N ILE A 138 25.58 -2.63 -2.15
CA ILE A 138 25.30 -2.51 -0.72
C ILE A 138 23.85 -2.92 -0.44
N THR A 139 23.72 -4.06 0.24
CA THR A 139 22.46 -4.56 0.74
C THR A 139 22.20 -4.04 2.15
N ALA A 140 20.95 -3.72 2.46
CA ALA A 140 20.52 -3.25 3.79
C ALA A 140 19.36 -4.12 4.26
N TYR A 141 19.37 -4.51 5.54
CA TYR A 141 18.38 -5.42 6.10
C TYR A 141 18.17 -5.22 7.60
N GLY A 142 16.99 -5.61 8.10
CA GLY A 142 16.64 -5.54 9.52
C GLY A 142 17.30 -6.62 10.39
N GLU A 143 16.79 -6.81 11.60
CA GLU A 143 17.36 -7.75 12.56
C GLU A 143 17.31 -9.21 12.05
N PRO A 144 18.37 -9.99 12.28
CA PRO A 144 18.35 -11.42 12.00
C PRO A 144 17.37 -12.13 12.95
N SER A 145 16.49 -12.97 12.41
CA SER A 145 15.67 -13.86 13.24
C SER A 145 16.43 -15.14 13.56
N TRP A 146 16.30 -15.63 14.80
CA TRP A 146 16.83 -16.93 15.22
C TRP A 146 16.12 -18.11 14.53
N SER A 147 14.89 -17.93 14.06
CA SER A 147 14.12 -18.98 13.40
C SER A 147 14.45 -19.05 11.91
N ARG A 148 14.86 -20.24 11.44
CA ARG A 148 15.10 -20.52 10.01
C ARG A 148 13.84 -20.36 9.14
N TRP A 149 12.65 -20.45 9.75
CA TRP A 149 11.36 -20.21 9.08
C TRP A 149 11.10 -18.71 8.93
N ALA A 150 11.45 -17.91 9.94
CA ALA A 150 11.26 -16.47 9.94
C ALA A 150 12.40 -15.76 9.19
N ARG A 151 12.46 -15.94 7.86
CA ARG A 151 13.44 -15.25 7.00
C ARG A 151 13.16 -13.75 6.82
N ASN A 152 12.02 -13.25 7.31
CA ASN A 152 11.68 -11.84 7.24
C ASN A 152 12.46 -11.04 8.30
N ARG A 153 13.45 -10.28 7.85
CA ARG A 153 14.27 -9.40 8.71
C ARG A 153 13.47 -8.13 8.99
N THR A 154 12.89 -8.05 10.19
CA THR A 154 12.12 -6.87 10.61
C THR A 154 13.08 -5.77 11.03
N VAL A 155 12.85 -4.54 10.58
CA VAL A 155 13.65 -3.40 10.98
C VAL A 155 13.27 -3.02 12.40
N ALA A 156 14.21 -3.17 13.34
CA ALA A 156 13.97 -2.80 14.72
C ALA A 156 13.93 -1.29 14.87
N SER A 157 12.78 -0.78 15.29
CA SER A 157 12.63 0.62 15.62
C SER A 157 11.75 0.84 16.84
N ARG A 158 12.17 1.80 17.66
CA ARG A 158 11.51 2.25 18.87
C ARG A 158 11.11 3.71 18.68
N ASN A 159 9.82 3.97 18.82
CA ASN A 159 9.26 5.32 18.82
C ASN A 159 8.98 5.70 20.28
N GLU A 160 9.47 6.85 20.70
CA GLU A 160 9.28 7.38 22.05
C GLU A 160 8.88 8.85 21.97
N THR A 161 8.02 9.30 22.87
CA THR A 161 7.63 10.71 22.95
C THR A 161 8.07 11.25 24.30
N ASP A 162 8.90 12.28 24.28
CA ASP A 162 9.40 12.94 25.48
C ASP A 162 8.29 13.74 26.18
N ARG A 163 8.50 14.06 27.45
CA ARG A 163 7.59 14.94 28.23
C ARG A 163 7.39 16.32 27.59
N ALA A 164 8.37 16.78 26.82
CA ALA A 164 8.31 18.04 26.07
C ALA A 164 7.51 17.93 24.75
N GLY A 165 6.93 16.76 24.46
CA GLY A 165 6.18 16.51 23.22
C GLY A 165 7.06 16.31 21.98
N VAL A 166 8.37 16.05 22.16
CA VAL A 166 9.28 15.73 21.06
C VAL A 166 9.18 14.24 20.78
N GLU A 167 8.97 13.88 19.52
CA GLU A 167 8.95 12.49 19.09
C GLU A 167 10.37 12.05 18.70
N HIS A 168 10.77 10.88 19.17
CA HIS A 168 12.05 10.26 18.94
C HIS A 168 11.84 8.93 18.21
N ILE A 169 12.59 8.74 17.12
CA ILE A 169 12.68 7.45 16.44
C ILE A 169 14.11 6.97 16.57
N HIS A 170 14.26 5.84 17.26
CA HIS A 170 15.50 5.07 17.29
C HIS A 170 15.34 3.88 16.37
N MET A 171 16.28 3.69 15.47
CA MET A 171 16.28 2.54 14.58
C MET A 171 17.70 2.09 14.33
N HIS A 172 17.86 0.78 14.22
CA HIS A 172 19.12 0.22 13.78
C HIS A 172 18.86 -0.88 12.76
N PHE A 173 19.78 -1.01 11.82
CA PHE A 173 19.72 -2.01 10.78
C PHE A 173 21.11 -2.38 10.32
N TYR A 174 21.23 -3.49 9.62
CA TYR A 174 22.50 -4.01 9.13
C TYR A 174 22.69 -3.67 7.67
N VAL A 175 23.93 -3.39 7.30
CA VAL A 175 24.35 -3.17 5.93
C VAL A 175 25.49 -4.11 5.59
N GLU A 176 25.48 -4.61 4.37
CA GLU A 176 26.45 -5.58 3.88
C GLU A 176 26.87 -5.18 2.47
N GLY A 177 28.15 -4.87 2.35
CA GLY A 177 28.85 -4.71 1.08
C GLY A 177 29.80 -5.89 0.82
N PRO A 178 30.46 -5.90 -0.36
CA PRO A 178 31.35 -6.99 -0.75
C PRO A 178 32.60 -7.12 0.12
N VAL A 179 33.03 -6.03 0.78
CA VAL A 179 34.25 -6.01 1.60
C VAL A 179 33.93 -6.12 3.09
N ALA A 180 32.90 -5.42 3.56
CA ALA A 180 32.58 -5.36 4.97
C ALA A 180 31.08 -5.34 5.25
N LYS A 181 30.74 -5.75 6.47
CA LYS A 181 29.40 -5.64 7.05
C LYS A 181 29.44 -4.63 8.18
N GLY A 182 28.36 -3.90 8.36
CA GLY A 182 28.23 -2.89 9.40
C GLY A 182 26.82 -2.81 9.95
N THR A 183 26.69 -2.06 11.03
CA THR A 183 25.41 -1.70 11.63
C THR A 183 25.22 -0.21 11.49
N VAL A 184 24.06 0.21 10.99
CA VAL A 184 23.67 1.61 10.93
C VAL A 184 22.79 1.89 12.13
N ASN A 185 23.16 2.90 12.91
CA ASN A 185 22.40 3.41 14.03
C ASN A 185 21.86 4.79 13.65
N LEU A 186 20.55 4.98 13.78
CA LEU A 186 19.91 6.27 13.54
C LEU A 186 19.04 6.71 14.70
N HIS A 187 19.11 7.99 14.97
CA HIS A 187 18.23 8.71 15.89
C HIS A 187 17.68 9.92 15.18
N MET A 188 16.36 9.95 15.03
CA MET A 188 15.66 11.09 14.48
C MET A 188 14.74 11.71 15.53
N THR A 189 14.57 13.01 15.46
CA THR A 189 13.66 13.74 16.33
C THR A 189 12.74 14.65 15.55
N ARG A 190 11.52 14.81 16.05
CA ARG A 190 10.53 15.71 15.49
C ARG A 190 9.96 16.57 16.63
N LEU A 191 10.09 17.87 16.47
CA LEU A 191 9.55 18.82 17.44
C LEU A 191 8.03 18.92 17.30
N PRO A 192 7.32 19.26 18.38
CA PRO A 192 5.88 19.55 18.32
C PRO A 192 5.65 20.71 17.33
N GLY A 193 4.82 20.47 16.32
CA GLY A 193 4.53 21.45 15.26
C GLY A 193 5.36 21.29 13.98
N GLN A 194 6.47 20.56 14.00
CA GLN A 194 7.17 20.16 12.77
C GLN A 194 6.46 18.99 12.10
N LYS A 195 6.49 18.94 10.76
CA LYS A 195 5.88 17.83 9.98
C LYS A 195 6.86 16.70 9.69
N GLU A 196 8.15 16.99 9.67
CA GLU A 196 9.19 16.05 9.24
C GLU A 196 10.13 15.71 10.40
N TYR A 197 10.69 14.50 10.36
CA TYR A 197 11.74 14.08 11.27
C TYR A 197 13.08 14.61 10.80
N GLU A 198 13.86 15.14 11.73
CA GLU A 198 15.24 15.55 11.50
C GLU A 198 16.21 14.50 12.06
N TYR A 199 17.27 14.20 11.32
CA TYR A 199 18.36 13.37 11.83
C TYR A 199 19.11 14.12 12.95
N ARG A 200 19.19 13.52 14.13
CA ARG A 200 20.16 13.92 15.16
C ARG A 200 21.46 13.17 14.98
N VAL A 201 21.34 11.86 14.78
CA VAL A 201 22.47 10.96 14.55
C VAL A 201 22.12 10.02 13.41
N LEU A 202 23.02 9.90 12.44
CA LEU A 202 23.06 8.81 11.47
C LEU A 202 24.50 8.35 11.39
N ALA A 203 24.77 7.14 11.89
CA ALA A 203 26.12 6.62 11.99
C ALA A 203 26.22 5.20 11.46
N LEU A 204 27.33 4.90 10.78
CA LEU A 204 27.71 3.57 10.31
C LEU A 204 28.83 3.03 11.19
N ASP A 205 28.60 1.86 11.77
CA ASP A 205 29.54 1.09 12.57
C ASP A 205 30.03 -0.13 11.80
N VAL A 206 31.29 -0.11 11.38
CA VAL A 206 31.95 -1.27 10.78
C VAL A 206 32.92 -1.87 11.80
N PRO A 207 32.84 -3.17 12.12
CA PRO A 207 33.76 -3.82 13.05
C PRO A 207 35.22 -3.58 12.65
N GLY A 208 36.05 -3.14 13.61
CA GLY A 208 37.48 -2.88 13.38
C GLY A 208 37.80 -1.56 12.68
N LYS A 209 36.80 -0.71 12.39
CA LYS A 209 37.01 0.64 11.84
C LYS A 209 36.37 1.68 12.75
N GLN A 210 36.78 2.94 12.62
CA GLN A 210 36.16 4.04 13.36
C GLN A 210 34.72 4.25 12.88
N ARG A 211 33.80 4.53 13.82
CA ARG A 211 32.41 4.91 13.52
C ARG A 211 32.39 6.11 12.60
N VAL A 212 31.68 5.99 11.47
CA VAL A 212 31.47 7.10 10.53
C VAL A 212 30.13 7.75 10.83
N PHE A 213 30.14 9.06 11.04
CA PHE A 213 28.93 9.85 11.24
C PHE A 213 28.57 10.56 9.94
N LEU A 214 27.41 10.25 9.37
CA LEU A 214 26.86 10.95 8.22
C LEU A 214 26.13 12.22 8.67
N GLU A 215 25.48 12.17 9.83
CA GLU A 215 24.79 13.29 10.47
C GLU A 215 25.06 13.20 11.97
N ASN A 216 25.51 14.29 12.61
CA ASN A 216 25.79 14.32 14.03
C ASN A 216 25.50 15.71 14.65
N LYS A 217 24.21 16.08 14.70
CA LYS A 217 23.78 17.36 15.28
C LYS A 217 24.08 17.44 16.79
N ASP A 218 24.07 16.30 17.48
CA ASP A 218 24.37 16.26 18.93
C ASP A 218 25.85 16.57 19.20
N GLY A 219 26.77 16.04 18.38
CA GLY A 219 28.20 16.36 18.43
C GLY A 219 28.47 17.83 18.14
N GLU A 220 27.89 18.35 17.05
CA GLU A 220 28.06 19.77 16.68
C GLU A 220 27.58 20.73 17.77
N ARG A 221 26.45 20.41 18.43
CA ARG A 221 25.93 21.22 19.54
C ARG A 221 26.86 21.20 20.76
N LEU A 222 27.50 20.06 21.03
CA LEU A 222 28.46 19.94 22.13
C LEU A 222 29.74 20.73 21.84
N ASP A 223 30.23 20.71 20.60
CA ASP A 223 31.43 21.45 20.21
C ASP A 223 31.20 22.96 20.25
N GLN A 224 30.03 23.44 19.80
CA GLN A 224 29.62 24.83 19.95
C GLN A 224 29.53 25.25 21.43
N ARG A 225 29.03 24.36 22.31
CA ARG A 225 28.98 24.62 23.76
C ARG A 225 30.37 24.65 24.40
N LYS A 226 31.32 23.83 23.95
CA LYS A 226 32.71 23.86 24.42
C LYS A 226 33.45 25.11 23.96
N GLN A 227 33.17 25.61 22.76
CA GLN A 227 33.63 26.92 22.30
C GLN A 227 32.92 28.09 23.02
N GLY A 228 31.78 27.82 23.65
CA GLY A 228 31.05 28.74 24.50
C GLY A 228 31.75 28.96 25.84
N LYS A 229 32.26 30.19 26.04
CA LYS A 229 32.78 30.79 27.30
C LYS A 229 32.51 29.95 28.56
N MET A 230 33.50 29.17 28.99
CA MET A 230 33.61 28.75 30.38
C MET A 230 34.60 29.69 31.07
N PHE A 231 34.12 30.49 32.03
CA PHE A 231 34.90 31.42 32.86
C PHE A 231 35.49 32.67 32.17
N GLY A 232 34.81 33.24 31.18
CA GLY A 232 35.22 34.51 30.57
C GLY A 232 36.44 34.44 29.65
N VAL A 233 37.10 33.28 29.56
CA VAL A 233 38.23 33.03 28.66
C VAL A 233 37.75 32.20 27.47
N ARG A 234 38.09 32.65 26.25
CA ARG A 234 37.87 31.89 25.02
C ARG A 234 39.08 31.00 24.80
N TRP A 235 38.91 29.69 24.91
CA TRP A 235 39.92 28.73 24.45
C TRP A 235 39.66 28.50 22.96
N ASN A 236 40.51 29.09 22.13
CA ASN A 236 40.47 28.99 20.66
C ASN A 236 41.62 28.11 20.18
#